data_AF-A0A7J7XEA7-F1
#
_entry.id   AF-A0A7J7XEA7-F1
#
_cell.length_a   1.000
_cell.length_b   1.000
_cell.length_c   1.000
_cell.angle_alpha   90.00
_cell.angle_beta   90.00
_cell.angle_gamma   90.00
#
_symmetry.space_group_name_H-M   'P 1'
#
loop_
_entity.id
_entity.type
_entity.pdbx_description
1 polymer ?
#
loop_
_entity_poly.entity_id
_entity_poly.type
_entity_poly.pdbx_seq_one_letter_code
_entity_poly.pdbx_strand_id
1 'polypeptide(L)'
;MAGSGWLALRTMPGPGWVRGSGPAVLRRLRDAAVVRPGFLSAAEEETLRRELEPELRRRRYEFDHWDAAIHGFRETEKSRWSEASRAILQRVQAAAFGPDQTLLSSVHVLDLEPRGYIKPHVDSVKFCGTTIAGLSLLSPSVMRLVHTQEPGESLELLLEPCSLYILRDSARYDFSHEILRDEESFFGKLRVPRGRRISVICRSLPEGVPMSAAGSDESVPSTTGAPGVLGFPPRPSCRDRSSRELSRTLPMAMATNSKRSEMTGNLHTGDCFTNLTN
;
A
#
# COMPACT_ATOMS: atom_id res chain seq x y z
N MET A 1 -17.70 -5.47 -25.76
CA MET A 1 -16.44 -5.02 -26.41
C MET A 1 -15.46 -4.59 -25.33
N ALA A 2 -14.79 -5.54 -24.66
CA ALA A 2 -13.93 -5.27 -23.48
C ALA A 2 -12.62 -6.11 -23.51
N GLY A 3 -12.20 -6.58 -24.69
CA GLY A 3 -11.05 -7.48 -24.84
C GLY A 3 -9.80 -6.84 -25.47
N SER A 4 -9.93 -5.65 -26.03
CA SER A 4 -8.89 -5.10 -26.94
C SER A 4 -7.72 -4.43 -26.20
N GLY A 5 -7.94 -3.92 -24.98
CA GLY A 5 -6.90 -3.20 -24.22
C GLY A 5 -5.87 -4.12 -23.57
N TRP A 6 -6.29 -5.31 -23.13
CA TRP A 6 -5.42 -6.28 -22.44
C TRP A 6 -4.45 -6.98 -23.38
N LEU A 7 -4.85 -7.23 -24.62
CA LEU A 7 -3.98 -7.86 -25.62
C LEU A 7 -2.80 -6.95 -26.02
N ALA A 8 -2.98 -5.63 -25.93
CA ALA A 8 -1.97 -4.62 -26.28
C ALA A 8 -0.85 -4.47 -25.24
N LEU A 9 -0.99 -5.01 -24.02
CA LEU A 9 0.09 -5.00 -23.04
C LEU A 9 1.23 -5.96 -23.39
N ARG A 10 0.95 -6.99 -24.19
CA ARG A 10 1.94 -8.00 -24.58
C ARG A 10 2.96 -7.55 -25.63
N THR A 11 2.82 -6.33 -26.17
CA THR A 11 3.60 -5.88 -27.34
C THR A 11 4.53 -4.69 -27.08
N MET A 12 4.79 -4.30 -25.83
CA MET A 12 5.72 -3.20 -25.52
C MET A 12 7.18 -3.70 -25.44
N PRO A 13 8.16 -3.03 -26.09
CA PRO A 13 9.57 -3.39 -25.97
C PRO A 13 10.18 -2.82 -24.67
N GLY A 14 10.68 -3.70 -23.80
CA GLY A 14 11.17 -3.42 -22.44
C GLY A 14 10.41 -4.28 -21.41
N PRO A 15 10.86 -4.42 -20.15
CA PRO A 15 10.10 -5.17 -19.14
C PRO A 15 8.77 -4.44 -18.89
N GLY A 16 7.72 -4.80 -19.63
CA GLY A 16 6.47 -4.03 -19.78
C GLY A 16 5.65 -3.83 -18.51
N TRP A 17 6.16 -4.27 -17.37
CA TRP A 17 5.53 -4.29 -16.06
C TRP A 17 6.17 -3.30 -15.08
N VAL A 18 7.29 -2.67 -15.47
CA VAL A 18 8.03 -1.72 -14.63
C VAL A 18 8.34 -0.45 -15.42
N ARG A 19 8.05 0.70 -14.83
CA ARG A 19 8.45 2.03 -15.32
C ARG A 19 9.16 2.77 -14.21
N GLY A 20 10.02 3.72 -14.56
CA GLY A 20 10.71 4.56 -13.58
C GLY A 20 10.89 5.98 -14.10
N SER A 21 11.13 6.92 -13.19
CA SER A 21 11.36 8.32 -13.53
C SER A 21 12.62 8.55 -14.37
N GLY A 22 13.58 7.62 -14.31
CA GLY A 22 14.75 7.63 -15.18
C GLY A 22 15.54 6.31 -15.21
N PRO A 23 16.56 6.21 -16.08
CA PRO A 23 17.36 5.00 -16.20
C PRO A 23 18.18 4.65 -14.95
N ALA A 24 18.54 5.64 -14.14
CA ALA A 24 19.34 5.43 -12.93
C ALA A 24 18.55 4.63 -11.88
N VAL A 25 17.32 5.05 -11.55
CA VAL A 25 16.47 4.36 -10.57
C VAL A 25 16.07 2.96 -11.06
N LEU A 26 15.81 2.79 -12.36
CA LEU A 26 15.53 1.48 -12.96
C LEU A 26 16.72 0.51 -12.82
N ARG A 27 17.95 0.98 -13.01
CA ARG A 27 19.15 0.15 -12.80
C ARG A 27 19.35 -0.18 -11.32
N ARG A 28 19.19 0.82 -10.43
CA ARG A 28 19.37 0.65 -8.99
C ARG A 28 18.38 -0.37 -8.41
N LEU A 29 17.12 -0.33 -8.84
CA LEU A 29 16.07 -1.17 -8.30
C LEU A 29 15.73 -2.40 -9.16
N ARG A 30 16.54 -2.72 -10.17
CA ARG A 30 16.30 -3.83 -11.11
C ARG A 30 15.96 -5.15 -10.42
N ASP A 31 16.72 -5.48 -9.38
CA ASP A 31 16.57 -6.74 -8.62
C ASP A 31 15.87 -6.52 -7.26
N ALA A 32 15.59 -5.25 -6.92
CA ALA A 32 14.97 -4.85 -5.66
C ALA A 32 13.45 -4.68 -5.77
N ALA A 33 12.94 -4.21 -6.91
CA ALA A 33 11.52 -4.03 -7.20
C ALA A 33 11.15 -4.85 -8.45
N VAL A 34 10.68 -6.07 -8.24
CA VAL A 34 10.46 -7.06 -9.30
C VAL A 34 8.98 -7.38 -9.46
N VAL A 35 8.52 -7.52 -10.70
CA VAL A 35 7.19 -8.07 -11.04
C VAL A 35 7.36 -9.33 -11.88
N ARG A 36 6.70 -10.40 -11.47
CA ARG A 36 6.57 -11.67 -12.20
C ARG A 36 5.12 -11.83 -12.63
N PRO A 37 4.73 -11.38 -13.83
CA PRO A 37 3.38 -11.58 -14.36
C PRO A 37 3.12 -13.07 -14.61
N GLY A 38 1.87 -13.52 -14.47
CA GLY A 38 1.50 -14.92 -14.68
C GLY A 38 2.25 -15.90 -13.77
N PHE A 39 2.64 -15.46 -12.58
CA PHE A 39 3.28 -16.32 -11.58
C PHE A 39 2.31 -17.41 -11.10
N LEU A 40 1.04 -17.06 -10.94
CA LEU A 40 -0.03 -18.02 -10.70
C LEU A 40 -0.63 -18.48 -12.02
N SER A 41 -0.95 -19.77 -12.10
CA SER A 41 -1.90 -20.27 -13.09
C SER A 41 -3.34 -19.88 -12.71
N ALA A 42 -4.26 -19.94 -13.67
CA ALA A 42 -5.68 -19.69 -13.41
C ALA A 42 -6.26 -20.65 -12.35
N ALA A 43 -5.77 -21.90 -12.28
CA ALA A 43 -6.17 -22.87 -11.27
C ALA A 43 -5.66 -22.48 -9.86
N GLU A 44 -4.46 -21.92 -9.76
CA GLU A 44 -3.89 -21.45 -8.50
C GLU A 44 -4.60 -20.18 -8.00
N GLU A 45 -4.92 -19.23 -8.89
CA GLU A 45 -5.77 -18.07 -8.54
C GLU A 45 -7.13 -18.53 -8.04
N GLU A 46 -7.78 -19.48 -8.72
CA GLU A 46 -9.07 -20.01 -8.31
C GLU A 46 -9.00 -20.72 -6.95
N THR A 47 -7.90 -21.45 -6.69
CA THR A 47 -7.64 -22.11 -5.41
C THR A 47 -7.60 -21.09 -4.27
N LEU A 48 -6.79 -20.05 -4.39
CA LEU A 48 -6.70 -19.00 -3.38
C LEU A 48 -8.04 -18.27 -3.23
N ARG A 49 -8.70 -17.92 -4.33
CA ARG A 49 -10.00 -17.23 -4.31
C ARG A 49 -11.06 -18.03 -3.54
N ARG A 50 -11.19 -19.33 -3.81
CA ARG A 50 -12.18 -20.20 -3.14
C ARG A 50 -11.91 -20.32 -1.64
N GLU A 51 -10.63 -20.39 -1.25
CA GLU A 51 -10.25 -20.51 0.16
C GLU A 51 -10.46 -19.20 0.93
N LEU A 52 -10.15 -18.06 0.31
CA LEU A 52 -10.17 -16.76 0.98
C LEU A 52 -11.56 -16.10 1.01
N GLU A 53 -12.39 -16.33 -0.01
CA GLU A 53 -13.68 -15.65 -0.15
C GLU A 53 -14.63 -15.85 1.06
N PRO A 54 -14.80 -17.05 1.65
CA PRO A 54 -15.68 -17.24 2.80
C PRO A 54 -15.23 -16.48 4.04
N GLU A 55 -13.90 -16.37 4.25
CA GLU A 55 -13.31 -15.68 5.39
C GLU A 55 -13.44 -14.16 5.23
N LEU A 56 -13.09 -13.63 4.06
CA LEU A 56 -13.19 -12.21 3.74
C LEU A 56 -14.64 -11.72 3.76
N ARG A 57 -15.60 -12.48 3.21
CA ARG A 57 -17.03 -12.12 3.21
C ARG A 57 -17.65 -11.90 4.58
N ARG A 58 -17.10 -12.52 5.62
CA ARG A 58 -17.58 -12.35 7.00
C ARG A 58 -17.14 -11.02 7.61
N ARG A 59 -16.15 -10.35 7.01
CA ARG A 59 -15.62 -9.07 7.46
C ARG A 59 -16.27 -7.92 6.68
N ARG A 60 -16.48 -6.80 7.37
CA ARG A 60 -16.97 -5.55 6.77
C ARG A 60 -15.79 -4.76 6.21
N TYR A 61 -16.04 -3.94 5.20
CA TYR A 61 -15.06 -2.97 4.73
C TYR A 61 -14.90 -1.86 5.76
N GLU A 62 -13.65 -1.48 5.98
CA GLU A 62 -13.18 -0.42 6.85
C GLU A 62 -12.71 0.76 5.99
N PHE A 63 -13.04 1.97 6.45
CA PHE A 63 -12.78 3.22 5.73
C PHE A 63 -11.87 4.18 6.51
N ASP A 64 -11.76 3.97 7.83
CA ASP A 64 -10.95 4.77 8.75
C ASP A 64 -10.19 3.83 9.70
N HIS A 65 -8.85 3.85 9.63
CA HIS A 65 -7.94 3.19 10.57
C HIS A 65 -6.99 4.23 11.17
N TRP A 66 -6.43 3.97 12.35
CA TRP A 66 -5.69 4.97 13.13
C TRP A 66 -4.41 5.50 12.47
N ASP A 67 -3.82 4.75 11.53
CA ASP A 67 -2.69 5.18 10.70
C ASP A 67 -3.10 5.64 9.29
N ALA A 68 -4.38 5.46 8.92
CA ALA A 68 -5.02 5.92 7.68
C ALA A 68 -4.28 5.59 6.38
N ALA A 69 -3.46 4.53 6.37
CA ALA A 69 -2.68 4.13 5.20
C ALA A 69 -3.54 3.41 4.15
N ILE A 70 -4.52 2.62 4.58
CA ILE A 70 -5.38 1.81 3.71
C ILE A 70 -6.83 2.30 3.84
N HIS A 71 -7.53 2.43 2.71
CA HIS A 71 -8.94 2.84 2.64
C HIS A 71 -9.78 1.87 1.82
N GLY A 72 -11.02 1.64 2.23
CA GLY A 72 -11.96 0.78 1.51
C GLY A 72 -11.47 -0.67 1.47
N PHE A 73 -11.10 -1.21 2.64
CA PHE A 73 -10.44 -2.51 2.74
C PHE A 73 -11.04 -3.41 3.80
N ARG A 74 -10.77 -4.69 3.71
CA ARG A 74 -10.91 -5.64 4.81
C ARG A 74 -9.74 -6.59 4.75
N GLU A 75 -9.31 -7.09 5.90
CA GLU A 75 -8.11 -7.89 5.97
C GLU A 75 -8.22 -9.03 6.98
N THR A 76 -7.34 -10.01 6.82
CA THR A 76 -7.16 -11.10 7.77
C THR A 76 -5.68 -11.52 7.79
N GLU A 77 -5.21 -11.95 8.96
CA GLU A 77 -3.91 -12.59 9.12
C GLU A 77 -4.14 -14.10 9.17
N LYS A 78 -3.65 -14.82 8.16
CA LYS A 78 -3.95 -16.24 7.96
C LYS A 78 -2.70 -17.10 8.08
N SER A 79 -2.69 -18.00 9.07
CA SER A 79 -1.62 -18.99 9.28
C SER A 79 -2.02 -20.40 8.85
N ARG A 80 -3.33 -20.73 8.89
CA ARG A 80 -3.86 -22.03 8.49
C ARG A 80 -4.32 -21.99 7.03
N TRP A 81 -3.60 -22.72 6.19
CA TRP A 81 -3.83 -22.83 4.75
C TRP A 81 -4.10 -24.28 4.35
N SER A 82 -4.92 -24.49 3.31
CA SER A 82 -5.05 -25.78 2.65
C SER A 82 -3.70 -26.25 2.07
N GLU A 83 -3.56 -27.54 1.79
CA GLU A 83 -2.35 -28.08 1.18
C GLU A 83 -2.06 -27.45 -0.19
N ALA A 84 -3.09 -27.26 -1.01
CA ALA A 84 -2.96 -26.62 -2.32
C ALA A 84 -2.48 -25.16 -2.21
N SER A 85 -3.06 -24.37 -1.30
CA SER A 85 -2.61 -22.98 -1.08
C SER A 85 -1.23 -22.92 -0.44
N ARG A 86 -0.89 -23.85 0.45
CA ARG A 86 0.46 -23.95 1.03
C ARG A 86 1.51 -24.21 -0.05
N ALA A 87 1.23 -25.06 -1.04
CA ALA A 87 2.13 -25.28 -2.17
C ALA A 87 2.39 -23.99 -2.97
N ILE A 88 1.35 -23.16 -3.16
CA ILE A 88 1.49 -21.84 -3.80
C ILE A 88 2.39 -20.92 -2.95
N LEU A 89 2.16 -20.86 -1.63
CA LEU A 89 2.98 -20.05 -0.72
C LEU A 89 4.43 -20.51 -0.66
N GLN A 90 4.70 -21.81 -0.75
CA GLN A 90 6.06 -22.36 -0.87
C GLN A 90 6.74 -21.91 -2.16
N ARG A 91 6.01 -21.85 -3.28
CA ARG A 91 6.54 -21.27 -4.53
C ARG A 91 6.88 -19.80 -4.37
N VAL A 92 6.04 -19.02 -3.67
CA VAL A 92 6.33 -17.61 -3.35
C VAL A 92 7.58 -17.51 -2.48
N GLN A 93 7.70 -18.35 -1.45
CA GLN A 93 8.87 -18.40 -0.59
C GLN A 93 10.15 -18.63 -1.40
N ALA A 94 10.19 -19.69 -2.21
CA ALA A 94 11.33 -20.04 -3.04
C ALA A 94 11.66 -18.99 -4.12
N ALA A 95 10.66 -18.23 -4.57
CA ALA A 95 10.82 -17.21 -5.60
C ALA A 95 11.34 -15.87 -5.07
N ALA A 96 11.02 -15.53 -3.83
CA ALA A 96 11.17 -14.17 -3.32
C ALA A 96 12.16 -14.04 -2.16
N PHE A 97 12.32 -15.07 -1.34
CA PHE A 97 13.06 -15.05 -0.09
C PHE A 97 14.31 -15.93 -0.18
N GLY A 98 15.41 -15.46 0.40
CA GLY A 98 16.65 -16.21 0.53
C GLY A 98 16.55 -17.36 1.55
N PRO A 99 17.51 -18.31 1.54
CA PRO A 99 17.49 -19.49 2.42
C PRO A 99 17.55 -19.13 3.91
N ASP A 100 18.19 -18.01 4.25
CA ASP A 100 18.36 -17.56 5.64
C ASP A 100 17.20 -16.66 6.12
N GLN A 101 16.23 -16.36 5.26
CA GLN A 101 15.08 -15.52 5.61
C GLN A 101 13.91 -16.36 6.10
N THR A 102 13.60 -16.23 7.38
CA THR A 102 12.37 -16.78 7.96
C THR A 102 11.19 -15.86 7.65
N LEU A 103 10.04 -16.42 7.30
CA LEU A 103 8.81 -15.67 7.06
C LEU A 103 8.06 -15.41 8.37
N LEU A 104 7.22 -14.38 8.40
CA LEU A 104 6.19 -14.24 9.44
C LEU A 104 5.28 -15.48 9.44
N SER A 105 4.83 -15.88 10.64
CA SER A 105 3.99 -17.06 10.84
C SER A 105 2.59 -16.93 10.20
N SER A 106 2.09 -15.71 10.10
CA SER A 106 0.85 -15.38 9.42
C SER A 106 1.13 -14.66 8.11
N VAL A 107 0.33 -14.97 7.10
CA VAL A 107 0.32 -14.31 5.80
C VAL A 107 -0.83 -13.30 5.80
N HIS A 108 -0.50 -12.06 5.46
CA HIS A 108 -1.46 -10.97 5.41
C HIS A 108 -2.31 -11.08 4.13
N VAL A 109 -3.63 -11.13 4.28
CA VAL A 109 -4.56 -11.12 3.16
C VAL A 109 -5.37 -9.83 3.21
N LEU A 110 -5.26 -9.03 2.16
CA LEU A 110 -5.90 -7.73 2.03
C LEU A 110 -6.88 -7.75 0.86
N ASP A 111 -8.12 -7.37 1.09
CA ASP A 111 -9.18 -7.25 0.08
C ASP A 111 -9.59 -5.77 -0.01
N LEU A 112 -9.26 -5.16 -1.15
CA LEU A 112 -9.64 -3.79 -1.49
C LEU A 112 -10.91 -3.81 -2.32
N GLU A 113 -11.89 -2.99 -1.97
CA GLU A 113 -13.03 -2.74 -2.84
C GLU A 113 -12.62 -1.92 -4.09
N PRO A 114 -13.48 -1.75 -5.11
CA PRO A 114 -13.14 -0.99 -6.31
C PRO A 114 -12.65 0.45 -6.07
N ARG A 115 -13.18 1.10 -5.01
CA ARG A 115 -12.77 2.45 -4.58
C ARG A 115 -11.65 2.42 -3.54
N GLY A 116 -11.26 1.24 -3.06
CA GLY A 116 -10.23 1.06 -2.05
C GLY A 116 -8.83 1.30 -2.61
N TYR A 117 -7.95 1.86 -1.79
CA TYR A 117 -6.60 2.24 -2.19
C TYR A 117 -5.66 2.23 -0.98
N ILE A 118 -4.36 2.30 -1.26
CA ILE A 118 -3.32 2.35 -0.24
C ILE A 118 -2.50 3.61 -0.48
N LYS A 119 -2.36 4.47 0.52
CA LYS A 119 -1.53 5.68 0.48
C LYS A 119 -0.03 5.35 0.53
N PRO A 120 0.85 6.29 0.14
CA PRO A 120 2.29 6.12 0.29
C PRO A 120 2.70 5.80 1.72
N HIS A 121 3.35 4.66 1.91
CA HIS A 121 3.87 4.24 3.22
C HIS A 121 5.09 3.32 3.07
N VAL A 122 5.82 3.13 4.16
CA VAL A 122 6.89 2.14 4.30
C VAL A 122 6.49 1.17 5.39
N ASP A 123 6.50 -0.14 5.11
CA ASP A 123 6.15 -1.16 6.10
C ASP A 123 7.07 -1.04 7.32
N SER A 124 6.49 -1.18 8.52
CA SER A 124 7.23 -1.04 9.78
C SER A 124 8.45 -1.95 9.83
N VAL A 125 9.63 -1.37 10.02
CA VAL A 125 10.90 -2.11 10.18
C VAL A 125 10.92 -2.97 11.45
N LYS A 126 10.01 -2.70 12.41
CA LYS A 126 9.88 -3.50 13.64
C LYS A 126 9.18 -4.84 13.42
N PHE A 127 8.38 -4.96 12.36
CA PHE A 127 7.50 -6.11 12.13
C PHE A 127 7.70 -6.77 10.76
N CYS A 128 8.43 -6.13 9.84
CA CYS A 128 8.77 -6.67 8.54
C CYS A 128 10.28 -6.54 8.32
N GLY A 129 10.94 -7.64 7.99
CA GLY A 129 12.35 -7.69 7.59
C GLY A 129 12.58 -7.13 6.19
N THR A 130 13.64 -7.58 5.53
CA THR A 130 14.18 -6.98 4.30
C THR A 130 13.36 -7.27 3.04
N THR A 131 12.37 -8.17 3.05
CA THR A 131 11.62 -8.59 1.86
C THR A 131 10.11 -8.66 2.07
N ILE A 132 9.37 -8.12 1.10
CA ILE A 132 7.92 -8.20 0.96
C ILE A 132 7.62 -8.86 -0.39
N ALA A 133 6.75 -9.86 -0.40
CA ALA A 133 6.31 -10.55 -1.60
C ALA A 133 4.79 -10.63 -1.63
N GLY A 134 4.15 -10.06 -2.65
CA GLY A 134 2.69 -10.00 -2.73
C GLY A 134 2.14 -10.58 -4.02
N LEU A 135 1.17 -11.49 -3.88
CA LEU A 135 0.35 -11.96 -4.98
C LEU A 135 -0.81 -10.99 -5.22
N SER A 136 -1.16 -10.77 -6.49
CA SER A 136 -2.34 -9.97 -6.88
C SER A 136 -3.38 -10.85 -7.54
N LEU A 137 -4.65 -10.74 -7.11
CA LEU A 137 -5.78 -11.54 -7.59
C LEU A 137 -6.93 -10.62 -8.04
N LEU A 138 -7.82 -11.16 -8.87
CA LEU A 138 -9.10 -10.57 -9.33
C LEU A 138 -8.99 -9.40 -10.31
N SER A 139 -8.36 -8.28 -9.94
CA SER A 139 -8.31 -7.08 -10.79
C SER A 139 -6.92 -6.43 -10.78
N PRO A 140 -6.55 -5.73 -11.88
CA PRO A 140 -5.24 -5.11 -11.98
C PRO A 140 -5.16 -3.87 -11.08
N SER A 141 -3.93 -3.49 -10.75
CA SER A 141 -3.63 -2.23 -10.07
C SER A 141 -2.24 -1.74 -10.43
N VAL A 142 -1.98 -0.46 -10.17
CA VAL A 142 -0.62 0.08 -10.23
C VAL A 142 -0.12 0.29 -8.82
N MET A 143 1.06 -0.28 -8.53
CA MET A 143 1.82 0.08 -7.35
C MET A 143 2.83 1.15 -7.73
N ARG A 144 2.83 2.28 -7.04
CA ARG A 144 3.82 3.33 -7.23
C ARG A 144 4.80 3.33 -6.07
N LEU A 145 6.08 3.43 -6.38
CA LEU A 145 7.19 3.55 -5.45
C LEU A 145 7.77 4.96 -5.57
N VAL A 146 7.92 5.68 -4.47
CA VAL A 146 8.52 7.01 -4.45
C VAL A 146 9.57 7.08 -3.35
N HIS A 147 10.79 7.50 -3.68
CA HIS A 147 11.88 7.62 -2.72
C HIS A 147 11.51 8.63 -1.63
N THR A 148 11.67 8.24 -0.37
CA THR A 148 11.19 9.00 0.78
C THR A 148 11.90 10.33 0.98
N GLN A 149 13.15 10.46 0.50
CA GLN A 149 13.94 11.68 0.58
C GLN A 149 14.06 12.42 -0.76
N GLU A 150 13.77 11.75 -1.88
CA GLU A 150 14.00 12.28 -3.23
C GLU A 150 12.77 12.02 -4.11
N PRO A 151 11.71 12.83 -4.00
CA PRO A 151 10.44 12.56 -4.69
C PRO A 151 10.52 12.48 -6.23
N GLY A 152 11.62 12.96 -6.82
CA GLY A 152 11.91 12.81 -8.26
C GLY A 152 12.33 11.38 -8.66
N GLU A 153 12.72 10.54 -7.71
CA GLU A 153 13.03 9.13 -7.93
C GLU A 153 11.79 8.27 -7.66
N SER A 154 11.24 7.66 -8.71
CA SER A 154 10.05 6.84 -8.60
C SER A 154 10.04 5.65 -9.55
N LEU A 155 9.26 4.63 -9.20
CA LEU A 155 8.87 3.54 -10.08
C LEU A 155 7.35 3.33 -10.06
N GLU A 156 6.85 2.78 -11.16
CA GLU A 156 5.50 2.23 -11.25
C GLU A 156 5.63 0.74 -11.60
N LEU A 157 4.89 -0.09 -10.89
CA LEU A 157 4.77 -1.52 -11.12
C LEU A 157 3.33 -1.82 -11.54
N LEU A 158 3.17 -2.43 -12.71
CA LEU A 158 1.87 -2.92 -13.13
C LEU A 158 1.62 -4.31 -12.54
N LEU A 159 0.60 -4.40 -11.70
CA LEU A 159 0.23 -5.61 -10.99
C LEU A 159 -1.07 -6.18 -11.57
N GLU A 160 -0.95 -7.04 -12.57
CA GLU A 160 -2.08 -7.80 -13.10
C GLU A 160 -2.52 -8.89 -12.12
N PRO A 161 -3.77 -9.41 -12.24
CA PRO A 161 -4.14 -10.67 -11.61
C PRO A 161 -3.12 -11.77 -11.95
N CYS A 162 -2.93 -12.71 -11.02
CA CYS A 162 -1.92 -13.76 -11.09
C CYS A 162 -0.45 -13.30 -11.06
N SER A 163 -0.15 -12.02 -10.83
CA SER A 163 1.24 -11.55 -10.70
C SER A 163 1.77 -11.71 -9.26
N LEU A 164 3.09 -11.89 -9.17
CA LEU A 164 3.85 -11.76 -7.92
C LEU A 164 4.74 -10.51 -8.01
N TYR A 165 4.61 -9.58 -7.08
CA TYR A 165 5.59 -8.52 -6.88
C TYR A 165 6.52 -8.83 -5.71
N ILE A 166 7.75 -8.34 -5.79
CA ILE A 166 8.75 -8.49 -4.74
C ILE A 166 9.41 -7.13 -4.53
N LEU A 167 9.37 -6.64 -3.29
CA LEU A 167 10.10 -5.47 -2.82
C LEU A 167 11.14 -5.95 -1.81
N ARG A 168 12.41 -5.66 -2.06
CA ARG A 168 13.50 -5.98 -1.14
C ARG A 168 14.50 -4.83 -1.03
N ASP A 169 15.23 -4.82 0.07
CA ASP A 169 16.33 -3.89 0.33
C ASP A 169 15.91 -2.43 0.08
N SER A 170 16.61 -1.70 -0.77
CA SER A 170 16.33 -0.28 -1.06
C SER A 170 14.87 -0.04 -1.49
N ALA A 171 14.27 -0.93 -2.29
CA ALA A 171 12.86 -0.79 -2.69
C ALA A 171 11.88 -0.94 -1.52
N ARG A 172 12.28 -1.65 -0.47
CA ARG A 172 11.47 -1.89 0.75
C ARG A 172 11.70 -0.84 1.83
N TYR A 173 12.89 -0.24 1.91
CA TYR A 173 13.28 0.67 2.98
C TYR A 173 13.27 2.14 2.56
N ASP A 174 13.82 2.46 1.38
CA ASP A 174 14.07 3.84 0.97
C ASP A 174 12.89 4.42 0.18
N PHE A 175 12.03 3.56 -0.35
CA PHE A 175 10.86 3.93 -1.14
C PHE A 175 9.57 3.66 -0.37
N SER A 176 8.74 4.69 -0.30
CA SER A 176 7.31 4.49 0.00
C SER A 176 6.65 3.72 -1.14
N HIS A 177 5.63 2.94 -0.82
CA HIS A 177 4.82 2.25 -1.81
C HIS A 177 3.33 2.55 -1.57
N GLU A 178 2.56 2.56 -2.65
CA GLU A 178 1.13 2.86 -2.64
C GLU A 178 0.41 2.05 -3.72
N ILE A 179 -0.89 1.82 -3.56
CA ILE A 179 -1.77 1.26 -4.58
C ILE A 179 -2.74 2.34 -5.00
N LEU A 180 -2.62 2.79 -6.26
CA LEU A 180 -3.32 3.97 -6.77
C LEU A 180 -4.83 3.78 -6.78
N ARG A 181 -5.58 4.78 -6.30
CA ARG A 181 -7.04 4.85 -6.43
C ARG A 181 -7.46 4.95 -7.89
N ASP A 182 -8.71 4.63 -8.20
CA ASP A 182 -9.16 4.47 -9.59
C ASP A 182 -8.93 5.71 -10.45
N GLU A 183 -9.19 6.91 -9.92
CA GLU A 183 -9.06 8.19 -10.63
C GLU A 183 -7.61 8.50 -11.03
N GLU A 184 -6.64 7.97 -10.28
CA GLU A 184 -5.20 8.19 -10.44
C GLU A 184 -4.48 6.93 -10.95
N SER A 185 -5.20 5.83 -11.19
CA SER A 185 -4.63 4.53 -11.54
C SER A 185 -4.18 4.51 -13.00
N PHE A 186 -2.96 4.98 -13.22
CA PHE A 186 -2.27 5.01 -14.50
C PHE A 186 -0.91 4.34 -14.39
N PHE A 187 -0.55 3.58 -15.43
CA PHE A 187 0.81 3.06 -15.64
C PHE A 187 1.43 3.84 -16.81
N GLY A 188 2.21 4.87 -16.49
CA GLY A 188 2.56 5.94 -17.41
C GLY A 188 1.32 6.63 -17.97
N LYS A 189 1.09 6.47 -19.28
CA LYS A 189 -0.10 7.05 -19.96
C LYS A 189 -1.28 6.08 -20.04
N LEU A 190 -1.08 4.82 -19.65
CA LEU A 190 -2.10 3.78 -19.75
C LEU A 190 -3.01 3.84 -18.52
N ARG A 191 -4.31 4.09 -18.72
CA ARG A 191 -5.32 3.96 -17.67
C ARG A 191 -5.49 2.49 -17.28
N VAL A 192 -5.43 2.19 -15.99
CA VAL A 192 -5.64 0.86 -15.42
C VAL A 192 -6.88 0.89 -14.52
N PRO A 193 -8.08 0.56 -15.03
CA PRO A 193 -9.32 0.51 -14.25
C PRO A 193 -9.20 -0.36 -13.01
N ARG A 194 -9.49 0.20 -11.83
CA ARG A 194 -9.50 -0.52 -10.56
C ARG A 194 -10.81 -1.30 -10.43
N GLY A 195 -10.68 -2.52 -9.92
CA GLY A 195 -11.80 -3.32 -9.43
C GLY A 195 -11.55 -3.75 -7.99
N ARG A 196 -12.39 -4.67 -7.51
CA ARG A 196 -12.11 -5.38 -6.26
C ARG A 196 -10.82 -6.19 -6.44
N ARG A 197 -9.87 -6.04 -5.52
CA ARG A 197 -8.55 -6.68 -5.60
C ARG A 197 -8.24 -7.38 -4.29
N ILE A 198 -7.89 -8.65 -4.37
CA ILE A 198 -7.32 -9.37 -3.22
C ILE A 198 -5.81 -9.46 -3.43
N SER A 199 -5.05 -9.22 -2.36
CA SER A 199 -3.63 -9.51 -2.29
C SER A 199 -3.29 -10.44 -1.14
N VAL A 200 -2.33 -11.32 -1.38
CA VAL A 200 -1.77 -12.24 -0.39
C VAL A 200 -0.30 -11.87 -0.21
N ILE A 201 0.04 -11.28 0.94
CA ILE A 201 1.32 -10.64 1.21
C ILE A 201 2.11 -11.48 2.23
N CYS A 202 3.24 -12.01 1.78
CA CYS A 202 4.25 -12.65 2.59
C CYS A 202 5.33 -11.63 2.96
N ARG A 203 5.83 -11.69 4.20
CA ARG A 203 6.90 -10.82 4.70
C ARG A 203 7.94 -11.64 5.43
N SER A 204 9.20 -11.23 5.31
CA SER A 204 10.29 -11.78 6.12
C SER A 204 10.20 -11.28 7.56
N LEU A 205 10.68 -12.05 8.53
CA LEU A 205 10.93 -11.60 9.90
C LEU A 205 12.06 -10.56 9.93
N PRO A 206 12.01 -9.56 10.84
CA PRO A 206 13.14 -8.67 11.08
C PRO A 206 14.37 -9.43 11.59
N GLU A 207 15.56 -9.00 11.17
CA GLU A 207 16.82 -9.54 11.68
C GLU A 207 16.95 -9.27 13.19
N GLY A 208 17.46 -10.25 13.95
CA GLY A 208 17.71 -10.12 15.39
C GLY A 208 16.51 -10.38 16.31
N VAL A 209 15.36 -10.81 15.81
CA VAL A 209 14.24 -11.28 16.65
C VAL A 209 14.47 -12.77 17.00
N PRO A 210 14.62 -13.14 18.28
CA PRO A 210 14.73 -14.54 18.67
C PRO A 210 13.46 -15.32 18.29
N MET A 211 13.61 -16.56 17.82
CA MET A 211 12.50 -17.42 17.38
C MET A 211 11.42 -17.70 18.46
N SER A 212 11.60 -17.27 19.71
CA SER A 212 10.65 -17.46 20.81
C SER A 212 9.39 -16.58 20.74
N ALA A 213 9.33 -15.58 19.85
CA ALA A 213 8.09 -14.83 19.60
C ALA A 213 7.16 -15.51 18.56
N ALA A 214 7.63 -16.57 17.90
CA ALA A 214 6.87 -17.35 16.94
C ALA A 214 6.20 -18.57 17.61
N GLY A 215 5.13 -18.31 18.36
CA GLY A 215 4.23 -19.34 18.88
C GLY A 215 4.63 -19.93 20.23
N SER A 216 3.99 -19.45 21.30
CA SER A 216 3.80 -20.24 22.51
C SER A 216 2.32 -20.62 22.59
N ASP A 217 2.07 -21.89 22.28
CA ASP A 217 0.86 -22.62 22.63
C ASP A 217 0.75 -22.64 24.17
N GLU A 218 -0.41 -22.25 24.71
CA GLU A 218 -0.70 -22.31 26.14
C GLU A 218 -0.72 -23.77 26.59
N SER A 219 0.31 -24.22 27.30
CA SER A 219 0.26 -25.45 28.09
C SER A 219 0.14 -25.09 29.57
N VAL A 220 -1.08 -25.15 30.09
CA VAL A 220 -1.40 -25.06 31.52
C VAL A 220 -1.00 -26.35 32.22
N PRO A 221 -0.24 -26.34 33.33
CA PRO A 221 -0.24 -27.45 34.26
C PRO A 221 -1.29 -27.25 35.36
N SER A 222 -2.15 -28.24 35.48
CA SER A 222 -3.12 -28.42 36.56
C SER A 222 -2.42 -28.75 37.89
N THR A 223 -2.70 -27.98 38.94
CA THR A 223 -2.65 -28.52 40.32
C THR A 223 -3.65 -27.79 41.22
N THR A 224 -4.33 -28.61 42.00
CA THR A 224 -5.44 -28.39 42.93
C THR A 224 -5.08 -27.61 44.21
N GLY A 225 -5.99 -26.76 44.69
CA GLY A 225 -6.01 -26.24 46.07
C GLY A 225 -6.76 -24.90 46.22
N ALA A 226 -7.95 -24.91 46.85
CA ALA A 226 -8.77 -23.73 47.19
C ALA A 226 -8.45 -23.18 48.61
N PRO A 227 -9.11 -22.12 49.12
CA PRO A 227 -9.38 -20.79 48.55
C PRO A 227 -8.75 -19.67 49.40
N GLY A 228 -8.43 -18.52 48.78
CA GLY A 228 -7.99 -17.32 49.49
C GLY A 228 -8.57 -16.08 48.83
N VAL A 229 -9.45 -15.38 49.53
CA VAL A 229 -10.14 -14.16 49.11
C VAL A 229 -9.17 -12.98 49.13
N LEU A 230 -8.81 -12.41 47.97
CA LEU A 230 -8.41 -11.00 47.83
C LEU A 230 -8.71 -10.51 46.40
N GLY A 231 -9.35 -9.34 46.30
CA GLY A 231 -9.98 -8.81 45.09
C GLY A 231 -9.01 -8.30 44.01
N PHE A 232 -9.47 -8.39 42.76
CA PHE A 232 -8.81 -7.80 41.59
C PHE A 232 -9.40 -6.42 41.25
N PRO A 233 -8.57 -5.39 41.01
CA PRO A 233 -9.00 -4.15 40.38
C PRO A 233 -9.14 -4.30 38.85
N PRO A 234 -10.00 -3.51 38.18
CA PRO A 234 -10.17 -3.56 36.73
C PRO A 234 -8.97 -2.98 35.98
N ARG A 235 -8.72 -3.52 34.79
CA ARG A 235 -7.66 -3.12 33.84
C ARG A 235 -7.77 -1.64 33.46
N PRO A 236 -6.65 -0.89 33.31
CA PRO A 236 -6.70 0.50 32.93
C PRO A 236 -6.97 0.66 31.42
N SER A 237 -8.05 1.37 31.11
CA SER A 237 -8.25 2.05 29.83
C SER A 237 -7.35 3.29 29.77
N CYS A 238 -6.40 3.35 28.85
CA CYS A 238 -5.63 4.56 28.62
C CYS A 238 -6.45 5.54 27.77
N ARG A 239 -7.25 6.36 28.44
CA ARG A 239 -7.59 7.72 27.99
C ARG A 239 -6.81 8.72 28.86
N ASP A 240 -6.16 9.63 28.13
CA ASP A 240 -5.91 11.02 28.47
C ASP A 240 -5.01 11.36 29.67
N ARG A 241 -3.86 11.97 29.36
CA ARG A 241 -3.18 12.88 30.27
C ARG A 241 -2.77 14.13 29.50
N SER A 242 -3.51 15.19 29.74
CA SER A 242 -3.17 16.55 29.35
C SER A 242 -1.76 16.93 29.79
N SER A 243 -0.99 17.54 28.90
CA SER A 243 -0.02 18.56 29.28
C SER A 243 -0.43 19.86 28.58
N ARG A 244 -0.77 20.84 29.42
CA ARG A 244 -1.12 22.19 29.05
C ARG A 244 0.10 22.96 28.53
N GLU A 245 -0.24 23.91 27.64
CA GLU A 245 0.34 25.24 27.50
C GLU A 245 1.78 25.37 26.99
N LEU A 246 1.89 25.85 25.75
CA LEU A 246 2.63 27.06 25.39
C LEU A 246 2.11 27.59 24.03
N SER A 247 0.95 28.23 24.08
CA SER A 247 0.47 29.10 23.00
C SER A 247 1.14 30.46 23.16
N ARG A 248 2.06 30.82 22.26
CA ARG A 248 2.45 32.22 22.05
C ARG A 248 1.86 32.72 20.74
N THR A 249 1.07 33.76 20.93
CA THR A 249 0.33 34.60 20.01
C THR A 249 1.23 35.37 19.05
N LEU A 250 0.82 35.48 17.79
CA LEU A 250 1.26 36.51 16.84
C LEU A 250 0.03 37.34 16.46
N PRO A 251 0.02 38.67 16.70
CA PRO A 251 -1.15 39.49 16.47
C PRO A 251 -1.26 39.98 15.01
N MET A 252 -2.49 39.94 14.53
CA MET A 252 -2.99 40.66 13.37
C MET A 252 -3.19 42.14 13.77
N ALA A 253 -2.62 43.08 13.00
CA ALA A 253 -2.87 44.51 13.13
C ALA A 253 -3.45 45.06 11.82
N MET A 254 -4.65 45.63 11.93
CA MET A 254 -5.31 46.50 10.97
C MET A 254 -5.56 47.85 11.67
N ALA A 255 -5.19 48.95 10.99
CA ALA A 255 -5.68 50.35 11.12
C ALA A 255 -4.57 51.30 10.61
N THR A 256 -4.75 52.41 9.90
CA THR A 256 -5.90 53.12 9.30
C THR A 256 -5.33 54.21 8.36
N ASN A 257 -6.13 54.58 7.36
CA ASN A 257 -6.12 55.77 6.49
C ASN A 257 -5.38 57.05 6.94
N SER A 258 -4.79 57.81 5.99
CA SER A 258 -5.39 59.06 5.45
C SER A 258 -4.48 59.87 4.48
N LYS A 259 -5.14 60.48 3.48
CA LYS A 259 -4.83 61.71 2.68
C LYS A 259 -4.30 61.59 1.23
N ARG A 260 -5.28 61.52 0.31
CA ARG A 260 -5.68 62.52 -0.73
C ARG A 260 -4.61 63.47 -1.30
N SER A 261 -4.41 63.40 -2.62
CA SER A 261 -4.39 64.56 -3.53
C SER A 261 -4.87 64.14 -4.91
N GLU A 262 -5.86 64.87 -5.41
CA GLU A 262 -6.44 64.82 -6.77
C GLU A 262 -5.46 65.42 -7.79
N MET A 263 -5.51 64.94 -9.05
CA MET A 263 -5.74 65.80 -10.23
C MET A 263 -5.92 64.97 -11.51
N THR A 264 -7.11 65.12 -12.12
CA THR A 264 -7.40 65.36 -13.56
C THR A 264 -6.60 64.57 -14.62
N GLY A 265 -7.16 63.93 -15.66
CA GLY A 265 -8.45 64.00 -16.32
C GLY A 265 -8.32 63.45 -17.77
N ASN A 266 -9.46 63.29 -18.46
CA ASN A 266 -9.70 62.98 -19.88
C ASN A 266 -9.46 61.54 -20.39
N LEU A 267 -10.49 60.79 -20.82
CA LEU A 267 -11.43 60.93 -21.96
C LEU A 267 -10.87 60.48 -23.32
N HIS A 268 -11.32 59.31 -23.81
CA HIS A 268 -11.87 59.01 -25.16
C HIS A 268 -11.82 57.48 -25.39
N THR A 269 -12.93 56.74 -25.39
CA THR A 269 -13.86 56.44 -26.51
C THR A 269 -13.19 55.90 -27.77
N GLY A 270 -13.70 54.77 -28.30
CA GLY A 270 -13.34 54.31 -29.64
C GLY A 270 -13.58 52.83 -29.90
N ASP A 271 -14.76 52.52 -30.40
CA ASP A 271 -15.25 51.22 -30.83
C ASP A 271 -14.56 50.64 -32.08
N CYS A 272 -14.62 49.30 -32.18
CA CYS A 272 -14.95 48.45 -33.32
C CYS A 272 -14.19 48.49 -34.68
N PHE A 273 -14.27 47.30 -35.31
CA PHE A 273 -14.32 46.97 -36.74
C PHE A 273 -13.06 46.45 -37.49
N THR A 274 -13.12 45.13 -37.72
CA THR A 274 -12.92 44.36 -38.97
C THR A 274 -11.57 44.21 -39.70
N ASN A 275 -11.34 42.93 -40.03
CA ASN A 275 -10.82 42.33 -41.28
C ASN A 275 -9.56 42.92 -41.93
N LEU A 276 -8.58 42.03 -42.15
CA LEU A 276 -7.98 41.88 -43.48
C LEU A 276 -7.33 40.51 -43.64
N THR A 277 -7.74 39.87 -44.74
CA THR A 277 -7.15 38.73 -45.43
C THR A 277 -5.69 38.97 -45.81
N ASN A 278 -4.86 37.93 -45.68
CA ASN A 278 -4.06 37.39 -46.78
C ASN A 278 -3.68 35.94 -46.47
#